data_AF-A0A172YMU0-F1
#
_entry.id   AF-A0A172YMU0-F1
#
_cell.length_a   1.000
_cell.length_b   1.000
_cell.length_c   1.000
_cell.angle_alpha   90.00
_cell.angle_beta   90.00
_cell.angle_gamma   90.00
#
_symmetry.space_group_name_H-M   'P 1'
#
loop_
_entity.id
_entity.type
_entity.pdbx_description
1 polymer ?
#
loop_
_entity_poly.entity_id
_entity_poly.type
_entity_poly.pdbx_seq_one_letter_code
_entity_poly.pdbx_strand_id
1 'polypeptide(L)'
;MKIKMNQPPPFKNTPLNQTLAMLHAIYAGIKGLSGALFVYLEYQNTTTPREILWGVLLMLGFLIFLNLWASTQVKRGQDQGRTLSRVMSVLMLLSFPLGTLLGLIALWKSTEKQWQR
;
A
#
# COMPACT_ATOMS: atom_id res chain seq x y z
N MET A 1 -0.88 -0.35 -60.53
CA MET A 1 -0.27 -0.97 -59.32
C MET A 1 -0.79 -0.19 -58.10
N LYS A 2 -1.72 -0.74 -57.31
CA LYS A 2 -2.30 -0.05 -56.14
C LYS A 2 -1.43 -0.33 -54.91
N ILE A 3 -0.80 0.71 -54.37
CA ILE A 3 -0.02 0.63 -53.13
C ILE A 3 -1.01 0.47 -51.97
N LYS A 4 -0.99 -0.68 -51.28
CA LYS A 4 -1.70 -0.86 -50.01
C LYS A 4 -0.96 -0.04 -48.96
N MET A 5 -1.55 1.08 -48.54
CA MET A 5 -1.09 1.80 -47.35
C MET A 5 -1.43 0.94 -46.13
N ASN A 6 -0.39 0.42 -45.45
CA ASN A 6 -0.56 -0.23 -44.16
C ASN A 6 -1.09 0.82 -43.17
N GLN A 7 -2.33 0.65 -42.73
CA GLN A 7 -2.86 1.47 -41.66
C GLN A 7 -2.04 1.23 -40.39
N PRO A 8 -1.63 2.29 -39.67
CA PRO A 8 -0.98 2.13 -38.37
C PRO A 8 -1.92 1.38 -37.42
N PRO A 9 -1.38 0.59 -36.47
CA PRO A 9 -2.20 -0.18 -35.55
C PRO A 9 -3.17 0.75 -34.80
N PRO A 10 -4.43 0.33 -34.59
CA PRO A 10 -5.42 1.16 -33.90
C PRO A 10 -4.91 1.48 -32.50
N PHE A 11 -4.85 2.79 -32.16
CA PHE A 11 -4.57 3.23 -30.80
C PHE A 11 -5.60 2.61 -29.86
N LYS A 12 -5.12 1.75 -28.96
CA LYS A 12 -5.96 1.00 -28.03
C LYS A 12 -6.43 1.93 -26.91
N ASN A 13 -7.50 2.69 -27.16
CA ASN A 13 -8.18 3.54 -26.17
C ASN A 13 -8.94 2.69 -25.15
N THR A 14 -8.22 1.89 -24.38
CA THR A 14 -8.79 1.13 -23.26
C THR A 14 -9.03 2.12 -22.12
N PRO A 15 -10.25 2.22 -21.56
CA PRO A 15 -10.50 3.12 -20.44
C PRO A 15 -9.58 2.73 -19.26
N LEU A 16 -8.84 3.72 -18.77
CA LEU A 16 -7.91 3.55 -17.65
C LEU A 16 -8.69 3.15 -16.39
N ASN A 17 -8.16 2.19 -15.62
CA ASN A 17 -8.81 1.74 -14.39
C ASN A 17 -8.56 2.73 -13.24
N GLN A 18 -9.33 3.82 -13.24
CA GLN A 18 -9.22 4.90 -12.25
C GLN A 18 -9.49 4.41 -10.82
N THR A 19 -10.42 3.47 -10.64
CA THR A 19 -10.73 2.87 -9.34
C THR A 19 -9.52 2.16 -8.74
N LEU A 20 -8.80 1.35 -9.53
CA LEU A 20 -7.60 0.66 -9.07
C LEU A 20 -6.47 1.62 -8.70
N ALA A 21 -6.28 2.68 -9.49
CA ALA A 21 -5.31 3.73 -9.16
C ALA A 21 -5.67 4.48 -7.87
N MET A 22 -6.96 4.74 -7.63
CA MET A 22 -7.47 5.36 -6.41
C MET A 22 -7.26 4.46 -5.19
N LEU A 23 -7.49 3.15 -5.30
CA LEU A 23 -7.25 2.20 -4.22
C LEU A 23 -5.79 2.18 -3.77
N HIS A 24 -4.83 2.15 -4.70
CA HIS A 24 -3.41 2.23 -4.36
C HIS A 24 -3.04 3.55 -3.70
N ALA A 25 -3.63 4.67 -4.14
CA ALA A 25 -3.39 5.98 -3.54
C ALA A 25 -3.95 6.07 -2.11
N ILE A 26 -5.18 5.61 -1.87
CA ILE A 26 -5.78 5.54 -0.54
C ILE A 26 -4.91 4.68 0.38
N TYR A 27 -4.49 3.51 -0.11
CA TYR A 27 -3.71 2.59 0.70
C TYR A 27 -2.30 3.11 1.03
N ALA A 28 -1.66 3.81 0.08
CA ALA A 28 -0.43 4.54 0.34
C ALA A 28 -0.65 5.63 1.42
N GLY A 29 -1.76 6.36 1.35
CA GLY A 29 -2.15 7.37 2.33
C GLY A 29 -2.35 6.78 3.73
N ILE A 30 -3.10 5.68 3.85
CA ILE A 30 -3.31 4.96 5.12
C ILE A 30 -1.96 4.53 5.72
N LYS A 31 -1.09 3.91 4.91
CA LYS A 31 0.25 3.50 5.36
C LYS A 31 1.10 4.69 5.81
N GLY A 32 1.04 5.82 5.11
CA GLY A 32 1.73 7.05 5.52
C GLY A 32 1.25 7.56 6.88
N LEU A 33 -0.07 7.60 7.08
CA LEU A 33 -0.68 8.01 8.34
C LEU A 33 -0.32 7.06 9.49
N SER A 34 -0.37 5.74 9.25
CA SER A 34 0.07 4.72 10.21
C SER A 34 1.55 4.87 10.56
N GLY A 35 2.41 5.16 9.57
CA GLY A 35 3.83 5.43 9.79
C GLY A 35 4.07 6.66 10.66
N ALA A 36 3.37 7.76 10.40
CA ALA A 36 3.46 8.97 11.20
C ALA A 36 3.02 8.74 12.66
N LEU A 37 1.91 8.02 12.84
CA LEU A 37 1.44 7.62 14.18
C LEU A 37 2.44 6.72 14.89
N PHE A 38 3.01 5.74 14.18
CA PHE A 38 4.02 4.85 14.75
C PHE A 38 5.25 5.62 15.22
N VAL A 39 5.79 6.54 14.40
CA VAL A 39 6.92 7.41 14.80
C VAL A 39 6.55 8.27 16.00
N TYR A 40 5.35 8.86 16.01
CA TYR A 40 4.89 9.69 17.12
C TYR A 40 4.80 8.88 18.43
N LEU A 41 4.21 7.69 18.38
CA LEU A 41 4.08 6.81 19.55
C LEU A 41 5.44 6.28 20.02
N GLU A 42 6.32 5.91 19.10
CA GLU A 42 7.67 5.45 19.42
C GLU A 42 8.50 6.59 20.03
N TYR A 43 8.35 7.83 19.55
CA TYR A 43 8.98 9.00 20.16
C TYR A 43 8.56 9.20 21.63
N GLN A 44 7.30 8.91 21.96
CA GLN A 44 6.80 9.05 23.33
C GLN A 44 7.22 7.90 24.26
N ASN A 45 7.31 6.67 23.73
CA ASN A 45 7.50 5.48 24.56
C ASN A 45 8.95 4.94 24.55
N THR A 46 9.75 5.26 23.53
CA THR A 46 11.14 4.81 23.32
C THR A 46 11.33 3.30 23.59
N THR A 47 10.43 2.51 23.05
CA THR A 47 10.33 1.06 23.30
C THR A 47 11.15 0.21 22.31
N THR A 48 11.42 0.74 21.13
CA THR A 48 11.99 0.00 20.00
C THR A 48 13.47 0.37 19.80
N PRO A 49 14.37 -0.61 19.68
CA PRO A 49 15.77 -0.36 19.31
C PRO A 49 15.89 0.44 18.00
N ARG A 50 16.84 1.39 17.96
CA ARG A 50 17.02 2.32 16.84
C ARG A 50 17.20 1.61 15.48
N GLU A 51 17.91 0.49 15.45
CA GLU A 51 18.13 -0.28 14.20
C GLU A 51 16.82 -0.88 13.66
N ILE A 52 15.96 -1.38 14.55
CA ILE A 52 14.66 -1.95 14.19
C ILE A 52 13.72 -0.83 13.71
N LEU A 53 13.74 0.33 14.37
CA LEU A 53 12.96 1.50 13.97
C LEU A 53 13.28 1.90 12.52
N TRP A 54 14.56 2.03 12.17
CA TRP A 54 14.97 2.34 10.80
C TRP A 54 14.55 1.26 9.80
N GLY A 55 14.71 -0.02 10.15
CA GLY A 55 14.27 -1.13 9.31
C GLY A 55 12.76 -1.07 8.99
N VAL A 56 11.93 -0.81 10.00
CA VAL A 56 10.48 -0.67 9.84
C VAL A 56 10.13 0.53 8.97
N LEU A 57 10.76 1.69 9.19
CA LEU A 57 10.49 2.91 8.40
C LEU A 57 10.90 2.76 6.93
N LEU A 58 12.05 2.14 6.67
CA LEU A 58 12.52 1.88 5.31
C LEU A 58 11.57 0.93 4.57
N MET A 59 11.18 -0.17 5.23
CA MET A 59 10.21 -1.12 4.67
C MET A 59 8.86 -0.44 4.39
N LEU A 60 8.35 0.37 5.32
CA LEU A 60 7.10 1.09 5.15
C LEU A 60 7.17 2.09 3.99
N GLY A 61 8.25 2.88 3.93
CA GLY A 61 8.50 3.84 2.86
C GLY A 61 8.59 3.16 1.49
N PHE A 62 9.26 2.01 1.40
CA PHE A 62 9.33 1.21 0.18
C PHE A 62 7.94 0.73 -0.27
N LEU A 63 7.10 0.25 0.66
CA LEU A 63 5.74 -0.17 0.34
C LEU A 63 4.83 0.98 -0.09
N ILE A 64 4.99 2.17 0.49
CA ILE A 64 4.27 3.39 0.08
C ILE A 64 4.69 3.77 -1.35
N PHE A 65 6.00 3.82 -1.60
CA PHE A 65 6.56 4.12 -2.93
C PHE A 65 6.00 3.16 -3.99
N LEU A 66 6.00 1.86 -3.72
CA LEU A 66 5.48 0.85 -4.62
C LEU A 66 3.98 1.02 -4.93
N ASN A 67 3.17 1.42 -3.95
CA ASN A 67 1.75 1.70 -4.17
C ASN A 67 1.53 2.98 -4.99
N LEU A 68 2.31 4.03 -4.75
CA LEU A 68 2.27 5.24 -5.58
C LEU A 68 2.71 4.94 -7.01
N TRP A 69 3.78 4.17 -7.18
CA TRP A 69 4.27 3.77 -8.50
C TRP A 69 3.23 2.91 -9.24
N ALA A 70 2.60 1.93 -8.57
CA ALA A 70 1.49 1.17 -9.14
C ALA A 70 0.32 2.07 -9.56
N SER A 71 -0.06 3.05 -8.73
CA SER A 71 -1.10 4.04 -9.08
C SER A 71 -0.73 4.81 -10.36
N THR A 72 0.51 5.28 -10.48
CA THR A 72 0.99 5.99 -11.68
C THR A 72 1.01 5.09 -12.92
N GLN A 73 1.44 3.84 -12.79
CA GLN A 73 1.50 2.88 -13.90
C GLN A 73 0.10 2.50 -14.40
N VAL A 74 -0.87 2.35 -13.49
CA VAL A 74 -2.29 2.13 -13.84
C VAL A 74 -2.88 3.35 -14.54
N LYS A 75 -2.56 4.58 -14.10
CA LYS A 75 -2.96 5.83 -14.78
C LYS A 75 -2.34 5.99 -16.17
N ARG A 76 -1.22 5.33 -16.45
CA ARG A 76 -0.53 5.36 -17.76
C ARG A 76 -0.97 4.22 -18.69
N GLY A 77 -1.83 3.30 -18.24
CA GLY A 77 -2.35 2.21 -19.06
C GLY A 77 -1.30 1.16 -19.47
N GLN A 78 -0.16 1.11 -18.76
CA GLN A 78 0.92 0.17 -19.08
C GLN A 78 0.60 -1.23 -18.58
N ASP A 79 0.90 -2.26 -19.37
CA ASP A 79 0.69 -3.68 -18.99
C ASP A 79 1.46 -4.05 -17.71
N GLN A 80 2.62 -3.43 -17.49
CA GLN A 80 3.38 -3.57 -16.25
C GLN A 80 2.60 -3.11 -15.01
N GLY A 81 1.71 -2.12 -15.14
CA GLY A 81 0.83 -1.67 -14.07
C GLY A 81 -0.16 -2.75 -13.63
N ARG A 82 -0.61 -3.61 -14.55
CA ARG A 82 -1.53 -4.71 -14.23
C ARG A 82 -0.85 -5.81 -13.40
N THR A 83 0.38 -6.16 -13.74
CA THR A 83 1.16 -7.16 -12.96
C THR A 83 1.56 -6.61 -11.61
N LEU A 84 2.06 -5.37 -11.56
CA LEU A 84 2.46 -4.72 -10.32
C LEU A 84 1.27 -4.56 -9.36
N SER A 85 0.10 -4.17 -9.86
CA SER A 85 -1.12 -4.07 -9.05
C SER A 85 -1.54 -5.41 -8.46
N ARG A 86 -1.43 -6.52 -9.19
CA ARG A 86 -1.75 -7.86 -8.64
C ARG A 86 -0.85 -8.22 -7.46
N VAL A 87 0.46 -8.03 -7.61
CA VAL A 87 1.42 -8.28 -6.52
C VAL A 87 1.10 -7.40 -5.30
N MET A 88 0.85 -6.11 -5.52
CA MET A 88 0.47 -5.20 -4.45
C MET A 88 -0.85 -5.60 -3.79
N SER A 89 -1.86 -6.02 -4.54
CA SER A 89 -3.14 -6.49 -3.99
C SER A 89 -2.97 -7.73 -3.11
N VAL A 90 -2.08 -8.66 -3.46
CA VAL A 90 -1.77 -9.80 -2.58
C VAL A 90 -1.10 -9.34 -1.28
N LEU A 91 -0.14 -8.43 -1.36
CA LEU A 91 0.50 -7.84 -0.17
C LEU A 91 -0.50 -7.06 0.70
N MET A 92 -1.46 -6.38 0.07
CA MET A 92 -2.56 -5.70 0.75
C MET A 92 -3.44 -6.69 1.52
N LEU A 93 -3.79 -7.83 0.90
CA LEU A 93 -4.59 -8.88 1.53
C LEU A 93 -3.87 -9.50 2.73
N LEU A 94 -2.57 -9.78 2.62
CA LEU A 94 -1.78 -10.28 3.76
C LEU A 94 -1.70 -9.29 4.93
N SER A 95 -1.87 -7.99 4.67
CA SER A 95 -1.89 -6.96 5.71
C SER A 95 -3.22 -6.93 6.48
N PHE A 96 -4.28 -7.56 5.95
CA PHE A 96 -5.63 -7.57 6.49
C PHE A 96 -5.96 -8.99 6.97
N PRO A 97 -5.43 -9.38 8.15
CA PRO A 97 -6.24 -9.24 9.36
C PRO A 97 -5.42 -8.75 10.57
N LEU A 98 -4.26 -8.12 10.36
CA LEU A 98 -3.41 -7.63 11.46
C LEU A 98 -4.13 -6.61 12.34
N GLY A 99 -4.93 -5.71 11.73
CA GLY A 99 -5.74 -4.76 12.49
C GLY A 99 -6.79 -5.44 13.40
N THR A 100 -7.42 -6.52 12.93
CA THR A 100 -8.38 -7.29 13.71
C THR A 100 -7.70 -8.01 14.87
N LEU A 101 -6.52 -8.60 14.64
CA LEU A 101 -5.73 -9.25 15.68
C LEU A 101 -5.25 -8.25 16.74
N LEU A 102 -4.74 -7.09 16.32
CA LEU A 102 -4.32 -6.04 17.24
C LEU A 102 -5.50 -5.48 18.05
N GLY A 103 -6.66 -5.30 17.43
CA GLY A 103 -7.89 -4.90 18.12
C GLY A 103 -8.35 -5.92 19.15
N LEU A 104 -8.29 -7.22 18.83
CA LEU A 104 -8.57 -8.30 19.80
C LEU A 104 -7.59 -8.27 20.97
N ILE A 105 -6.29 -8.07 20.72
CA ILE A 105 -5.28 -7.98 21.77
C ILE A 105 -5.52 -6.74 22.66
N ALA A 106 -5.87 -5.61 22.06
CA ALA A 106 -6.20 -4.39 22.80
C ALA A 106 -7.43 -4.58 23.70
N LEU A 107 -8.50 -5.21 23.18
CA LEU A 107 -9.70 -5.56 23.95
C LEU A 107 -9.39 -6.54 25.10
N TRP A 108 -8.54 -7.52 24.84
CA TRP A 108 -8.10 -8.46 25.88
C TRP A 108 -7.31 -7.74 26.98
N LYS A 109 -6.38 -6.86 26.61
CA LYS A 109 -5.58 -6.06 27.56
C LYS A 109 -6.41 -5.01 28.31
N SER A 110 -7.52 -4.53 27.74
CA SER A 110 -8.43 -3.60 28.42
C SER A 110 -9.42 -4.29 29.37
N THR A 111 -9.37 -5.61 29.53
CA THR A 111 -10.22 -6.34 30.49
C THR A 111 -9.74 -6.09 31.92
N GLU A 112 -10.63 -6.02 32.91
CA GLU A 112 -10.30 -5.79 34.33
C GLU A 112 -9.22 -6.74 34.90
N LYS A 113 -9.07 -7.95 34.33
CA LYS A 113 -8.03 -8.93 34.70
C LYS A 113 -6.61 -8.56 34.25
N GLN A 114 -6.48 -7.68 33.26
CA GLN A 114 -5.22 -7.24 32.65
C GLN A 114 -5.03 -5.72 32.74
N TRP A 115 -6.09 -5.01 33.11
CA TRP A 115 -6.07 -3.60 33.43
C TRP A 115 -5.09 -3.32 34.57
N GLN A 116 -4.41 -2.18 34.49
CA GLN A 116 -3.37 -1.79 35.45
C GLN A 116 -3.91 -1.89 36.89
N ARG A 117 -3.26 -2.74 37.70
CA ARG A 117 -3.29 -2.68 39.15
C ARG A 117 -2.07 -1.94 39.65
#